data_AF-A0A353PXT3-F1
#
_entry.id   AF-A0A353PXT3-F1
#
_cell.length_a   1.000
_cell.length_b   1.000
_cell.length_c   1.000
_cell.angle_alpha   90.00
_cell.angle_beta   90.00
_cell.angle_gamma   90.00
#
_symmetry.space_group_name_H-M   'P 1'
#
loop_
_entity.id
_entity.type
_entity.pdbx_description
1 polymer ?
#
loop_
_entity_poly.entity_id
_entity_poly.type
_entity_poly.pdbx_seq_one_letter_code
_entity_poly.pdbx_strand_id
1 'polypeptide(L)'
;MKKLYGISIICMFLMSCKTVNLEPHLQSEKDPSITEEAMAKEEELYLIEELIKETDIEPTVIYVEKPIYVPFEGEKEKPLTGKEGVLKELEAVTREPLFENGRLRSYAYHPDFVYEIHCQTFHTTDIQLEPGERVLEVPYISEPEVWQIGAGVSLVDGLQRQHFFIKPDYSKLISNLIIVTDRRVYHIELKSFTDYYMPIVRWTYPLDALKKFQLTEEKINTLNSEFTGVNPEYLSFDYKMNYPVFKKPSWLPKQVYDDGRNT
;
A
#
# COMPACT_ATOMS: atom_id res chain seq x y z
N MET A 1 59.92 -21.93 23.48
CA MET A 1 60.65 -23.19 23.80
C MET A 1 59.66 -24.34 23.57
N LYS A 2 59.68 -25.01 22.39
CA LYS A 2 60.21 -26.39 22.14
C LYS A 2 59.83 -27.37 23.28
N LYS A 3 59.11 -28.49 23.12
CA LYS A 3 59.10 -29.62 22.13
C LYS A 3 57.70 -30.31 22.19
N LEU A 4 57.02 -30.72 21.12
CA LEU A 4 57.17 -31.90 20.23
C LEU A 4 57.17 -33.29 20.91
N TYR A 5 56.26 -34.18 20.49
CA TYR A 5 56.29 -35.65 20.28
C TYR A 5 54.84 -36.19 20.42
N GLY A 6 54.20 -36.96 19.53
CA GLY A 6 54.66 -37.71 18.36
C GLY A 6 54.56 -39.23 18.58
N ILE A 7 53.41 -39.83 18.22
CA ILE A 7 53.21 -41.19 17.64
C ILE A 7 53.56 -42.42 18.52
N SER A 8 52.59 -43.35 18.73
CA SER A 8 52.67 -44.75 18.23
C SER A 8 51.61 -45.70 18.83
N ILE A 9 50.72 -46.16 17.94
CA ILE A 9 50.14 -47.50 17.76
C ILE A 9 50.55 -48.57 18.79
N ILE A 10 49.57 -49.15 19.50
CA ILE A 10 49.54 -50.58 19.87
C ILE A 10 48.15 -51.14 19.58
N CYS A 11 48.14 -52.05 18.61
CA CYS A 11 47.07 -52.98 18.28
C CYS A 11 47.04 -54.09 19.34
N MET A 12 45.90 -54.35 19.97
CA MET A 12 45.61 -55.65 20.57
C MET A 12 44.12 -55.97 20.37
N PHE A 13 43.84 -56.53 19.19
CA PHE A 13 42.76 -57.48 19.01
C PHE A 13 42.96 -58.65 20.00
N LEU A 14 41.89 -59.13 20.62
CA LEU A 14 41.52 -60.54 20.65
C LEU A 14 40.14 -60.75 21.30
N MET A 15 39.20 -61.20 20.46
CA MET A 15 38.10 -62.17 20.66
C MET A 15 37.12 -62.01 21.84
N SER A 16 35.80 -61.99 21.55
CA SER A 16 35.03 -63.22 21.24
C SER A 16 33.51 -62.93 21.08
N CYS A 17 32.95 -63.48 20.00
CA CYS A 17 31.59 -64.00 19.77
C CYS A 17 30.31 -63.22 20.14
N LYS A 18 29.55 -62.89 19.07
CA LYS A 18 28.08 -62.94 18.86
C LYS A 18 27.16 -63.01 20.08
N THR A 19 26.16 -62.13 20.12
CA THR A 19 24.73 -62.49 20.13
C THR A 19 23.84 -61.28 19.81
N VAL A 20 22.85 -61.52 18.95
CA VAL A 20 21.71 -60.64 18.63
C VAL A 20 20.81 -60.55 19.86
N ASN A 21 20.30 -59.35 20.18
CA ASN A 21 19.14 -59.21 21.06
C ASN A 21 18.05 -58.40 20.37
N LEU A 22 16.92 -59.09 20.19
CA LEU A 22 15.64 -58.57 19.72
C LEU A 22 15.07 -57.59 20.76
N GLU A 23 14.50 -56.50 20.29
CA GLU A 23 13.65 -55.63 21.09
C GLU A 23 12.32 -56.33 21.46
N PRO A 24 11.75 -56.00 22.63
CA PRO A 24 10.58 -56.65 23.15
C PRO A 24 9.31 -56.20 22.42
N HIS A 25 8.43 -57.18 22.24
CA HIS A 25 7.11 -57.08 21.66
C HIS A 25 6.22 -56.11 22.47
N LEU A 26 5.82 -54.99 21.85
CA LEU A 26 4.58 -54.30 22.22
C LEU A 26 3.47 -54.86 21.33
N GLN A 27 2.48 -55.49 21.94
CA GLN A 27 1.21 -55.80 21.31
C GLN A 27 0.43 -54.49 21.15
N SER A 28 0.16 -54.07 19.91
CA SER A 28 -0.90 -53.10 19.65
C SER A 28 -2.18 -53.88 19.32
N GLU A 29 -3.19 -53.75 20.18
CA GLU A 29 -4.56 -54.11 19.85
C GLU A 29 -4.97 -53.38 18.56
N LYS A 30 -5.51 -54.13 17.59
CA LYS A 30 -6.06 -53.56 16.35
C LYS A 30 -7.42 -52.92 16.69
N ASP A 31 -7.50 -51.60 16.63
CA ASP A 31 -8.77 -50.88 16.60
C ASP A 31 -9.50 -51.18 15.27
N PRO A 32 -10.72 -51.75 15.29
CA PRO A 32 -11.45 -52.16 14.10
C PRO A 32 -12.00 -50.99 13.26
N SER A 33 -12.06 -49.77 13.81
CA SER A 33 -12.56 -48.58 13.09
C SER A 33 -11.58 -48.05 12.02
N ILE A 34 -10.27 -48.20 12.25
CA ILE A 34 -9.23 -47.74 11.32
C ILE A 34 -9.21 -48.61 10.05
N THR A 35 -9.68 -49.87 10.16
CA THR A 35 -9.70 -50.81 9.03
C THR A 35 -10.87 -50.55 8.09
N GLU A 36 -12.04 -50.17 8.63
CA GLU A 36 -13.22 -49.83 7.83
C GLU A 36 -13.04 -48.51 7.05
N GLU A 37 -12.46 -47.48 7.66
CA GLU A 37 -12.21 -46.19 6.97
C GLU A 37 -11.14 -46.30 5.88
N ALA A 38 -10.12 -47.13 6.10
CA ALA A 38 -9.09 -47.39 5.10
C ALA A 38 -9.66 -48.15 3.90
N MET A 39 -10.49 -49.17 4.15
CA MET A 39 -11.17 -49.94 3.09
C MET A 39 -12.16 -49.07 2.31
N ALA A 40 -12.93 -48.21 2.98
CA ALA A 40 -13.89 -47.31 2.32
C ALA A 40 -13.19 -46.30 1.39
N LYS A 41 -12.04 -45.77 1.81
CA LYS A 41 -11.21 -44.89 0.95
C LYS A 41 -10.64 -45.62 -0.25
N GLU A 42 -10.28 -46.89 -0.09
CA GLU A 42 -9.71 -47.71 -1.16
C GLU A 42 -10.79 -48.06 -2.21
N GLU A 43 -12.02 -48.37 -1.77
CA GLU A 43 -13.18 -48.56 -2.65
C GLU A 43 -13.55 -47.27 -3.40
N GLU A 44 -13.53 -46.12 -2.72
CA GLU A 44 -13.81 -44.82 -3.34
C GLU A 44 -12.76 -44.46 -4.40
N LEU A 45 -11.48 -44.77 -4.13
CA LEU A 45 -10.39 -44.59 -5.09
C LEU A 45 -10.57 -45.48 -6.32
N TYR A 46 -10.98 -46.74 -6.11
CA TYR A 46 -11.24 -47.68 -7.19
C TYR A 46 -12.42 -47.24 -8.08
N LEU A 47 -13.48 -46.72 -7.46
CA LEU A 47 -14.66 -46.21 -8.17
C LEU A 47 -14.35 -44.93 -8.96
N ILE A 48 -13.51 -44.05 -8.41
CA ILE A 48 -12.99 -42.87 -9.11
C ILE A 48 -12.16 -43.30 -10.33
N GLU A 49 -11.31 -44.31 -10.18
CA GLU A 49 -10.43 -44.79 -11.25
C GLU A 49 -11.21 -45.51 -12.37
N GLU A 50 -12.30 -46.20 -12.01
CA GLU A 50 -13.23 -46.79 -12.98
C GLU A 50 -14.03 -45.72 -13.74
N LEU A 51 -14.49 -44.65 -13.06
CA LEU A 51 -15.13 -43.49 -13.71
C LEU A 51 -14.17 -42.71 -14.63
N ILE A 52 -12.88 -42.61 -14.27
CA ILE A 52 -11.84 -42.01 -15.12
C ILE A 52 -11.56 -42.90 -16.34
N LYS A 53 -11.71 -44.22 -16.23
CA LYS A 53 -11.58 -45.16 -17.36
C LYS A 53 -12.75 -45.13 -18.32
N GLU A 54 -13.98 -44.87 -17.85
CA GLU A 54 -15.15 -44.74 -18.71
C GLU A 54 -15.25 -43.36 -19.39
N THR A 55 -14.58 -42.34 -18.85
CA THR A 55 -14.54 -41.01 -19.46
C THR A 55 -13.40 -40.91 -20.48
N ASP A 56 -13.70 -41.27 -21.73
CA ASP A 56 -12.82 -41.00 -22.89
C ASP A 56 -12.72 -39.49 -23.15
N ILE A 57 -11.92 -38.80 -22.35
CA ILE A 57 -11.58 -37.40 -22.55
C ILE A 57 -10.42 -37.37 -23.55
N GLU A 58 -10.75 -37.21 -24.84
CA GLU A 58 -9.72 -37.02 -25.86
C GLU A 58 -8.90 -35.76 -25.51
N PRO A 59 -7.56 -35.87 -25.32
CA PRO A 59 -6.73 -34.73 -24.98
C PRO A 59 -6.77 -33.73 -26.13
N THR A 60 -7.55 -32.65 -25.96
CA THR A 60 -7.63 -31.59 -26.94
C THR A 60 -6.35 -30.77 -26.85
N VAL A 61 -5.46 -30.95 -27.82
CA VAL A 61 -4.21 -30.19 -27.91
C VAL A 61 -4.56 -28.75 -28.29
N ILE A 62 -4.59 -27.87 -27.29
CA ILE A 62 -4.75 -26.43 -27.51
C ILE A 62 -3.39 -25.88 -27.94
N TYR A 63 -3.23 -25.63 -29.24
CA TYR A 63 -2.05 -24.96 -29.77
C TYR A 63 -2.12 -23.48 -29.42
N VAL A 64 -1.43 -23.08 -28.36
CA VAL A 64 -1.22 -21.67 -28.04
C VAL A 64 -0.10 -21.15 -28.92
N GLU A 65 -0.43 -20.29 -29.87
CA GLU A 65 0.57 -19.67 -30.73
C GLU A 65 1.54 -18.83 -29.89
N LYS A 66 2.83 -18.96 -30.19
CA LYS A 66 3.87 -18.14 -29.53
C LYS A 66 3.56 -16.66 -29.79
N PRO A 67 3.69 -15.78 -28.78
CA PRO A 67 3.48 -14.35 -28.98
C PRO A 67 4.45 -13.86 -30.06
N ILE A 68 3.92 -13.16 -31.05
CA ILE A 68 4.73 -12.52 -32.09
C ILE A 68 5.48 -11.38 -31.42
N TYR A 69 6.81 -11.45 -31.42
CA TYR A 69 7.64 -10.33 -31.01
C TYR A 69 7.50 -9.22 -32.05
N VAL A 70 6.73 -8.20 -31.71
CA VAL A 70 6.75 -6.93 -32.43
C VAL A 70 7.88 -6.10 -31.80
N PRO A 71 8.98 -5.83 -32.52
CA PRO A 71 9.99 -4.91 -32.01
C PRO A 71 9.32 -3.56 -31.76
N PHE A 72 9.56 -3.00 -30.57
CA PHE A 72 9.10 -1.65 -30.25
C PHE A 72 9.88 -0.64 -31.11
N GLU A 73 9.28 -0.22 -32.24
CA GLU A 73 9.75 0.89 -33.07
C GLU A 73 9.31 2.23 -32.47
N GLY A 74 9.57 2.43 -31.17
CA GLY A 74 9.49 3.77 -30.60
C GLY A 74 10.66 4.58 -31.12
N GLU A 75 10.40 5.60 -31.93
CA GLU A 75 11.39 6.63 -32.20
C GLU A 75 11.97 7.10 -30.87
N LYS A 76 13.28 6.92 -30.68
CA LYS A 76 13.98 7.51 -29.53
C LYS A 76 13.90 9.02 -29.73
N GLU A 77 12.92 9.66 -29.10
CA GLU A 77 12.83 11.12 -29.09
C GLU A 77 14.19 11.66 -28.66
N LYS A 78 14.78 12.51 -29.50
CA LYS A 78 16.05 13.16 -29.16
C LYS A 78 15.83 13.93 -27.86
N PRO A 79 16.77 13.87 -26.89
CA PRO A 79 16.65 14.66 -25.68
C PRO A 79 16.61 16.14 -26.10
N LEU A 80 15.44 16.75 -25.92
CA LEU A 80 15.24 18.17 -26.20
C LEU A 80 16.17 18.95 -25.29
N THR A 81 17.06 19.74 -25.90
CA THR A 81 18.11 20.47 -25.17
C THR A 81 17.89 21.97 -25.32
N GLY A 82 18.12 22.72 -24.25
CA GLY A 82 18.00 24.18 -24.25
C GLY A 82 16.55 24.65 -24.19
N LYS A 83 16.23 25.72 -24.95
CA LYS A 83 14.94 26.42 -24.87
C LYS A 83 13.74 25.52 -25.19
N GLU A 84 13.86 24.65 -26.19
CA GLU A 84 12.78 23.77 -26.63
C GLU A 84 12.43 22.72 -25.58
N GLY A 85 13.44 22.18 -24.89
CA GLY A 85 13.23 21.27 -23.77
C GLY A 85 12.49 21.94 -22.61
N VAL A 86 12.89 23.18 -22.28
CA VAL A 86 12.21 23.96 -21.23
C VAL A 86 10.76 24.25 -21.58
N LEU A 87 10.45 24.62 -22.83
CA LEU A 87 9.08 24.90 -23.25
C LEU A 87 8.20 23.64 -23.20
N LYS A 88 8.68 22.51 -23.72
CA LYS A 88 7.93 21.24 -23.65
C LYS A 88 7.71 20.81 -22.21
N GLU A 89 8.71 20.98 -21.35
CA GLU A 89 8.58 20.67 -19.92
C GLU A 89 7.58 21.61 -19.23
N LEU A 90 7.63 22.90 -19.53
CA LEU A 90 6.66 23.87 -19.00
C LEU A 90 5.24 23.49 -19.39
N GLU A 91 5.01 23.13 -20.66
CA GLU A 91 3.71 22.64 -21.13
C GLU A 91 3.28 21.36 -20.41
N ALA A 92 4.21 20.44 -20.16
CA ALA A 92 3.93 19.21 -19.43
C ALA A 92 3.63 19.47 -17.95
N VAL A 93 4.23 20.49 -17.35
CA VAL A 93 4.14 20.82 -15.92
C VAL A 93 2.91 21.66 -15.61
N THR A 94 2.56 22.60 -16.48
CA THR A 94 1.44 23.53 -16.29
C THR A 94 0.11 22.78 -16.25
N ARG A 95 -0.72 23.12 -15.26
CA ARG A 95 -2.03 22.52 -15.04
C ARG A 95 -3.12 23.53 -15.34
N GLU A 96 -3.90 23.21 -16.36
CA GLU A 96 -5.07 23.98 -16.76
C GLU A 96 -6.28 23.70 -15.84
N PRO A 97 -7.20 24.66 -15.70
CA PRO A 97 -8.41 24.49 -14.92
C PRO A 97 -9.34 23.44 -15.51
N LEU A 98 -9.71 22.44 -14.70
CA LEU A 98 -10.71 21.44 -15.06
C LEU A 98 -12.09 21.88 -14.56
N PHE A 99 -13.05 22.03 -15.46
CA PHE A 99 -14.44 22.36 -15.14
C PHE A 99 -15.32 21.12 -15.29
N GLU A 100 -16.01 20.72 -14.22
CA GLU A 100 -16.95 19.59 -14.23
C GLU A 100 -18.30 20.08 -13.69
N ASN A 101 -19.38 19.88 -14.45
CA ASN A 101 -20.73 20.37 -14.12
C ASN A 101 -20.82 21.90 -13.90
N GLY A 102 -20.04 22.67 -14.65
CA GLY A 102 -20.02 24.15 -14.55
C GLY A 102 -19.38 24.70 -13.26
N ARG A 103 -18.70 23.85 -12.48
CA ARG A 103 -17.95 24.24 -11.28
C ARG A 103 -16.48 23.93 -11.51
N LEU A 104 -15.61 24.84 -11.08
CA LEU A 104 -14.18 24.57 -11.06
C LEU A 104 -13.90 23.38 -10.13
N ARG A 105 -13.25 22.35 -10.67
CA ARG A 105 -12.68 21.26 -9.87
C ARG A 105 -11.40 21.77 -9.22
N SER A 106 -11.26 21.48 -7.94
CA SER A 106 -10.02 21.74 -7.19
C SER A 106 -8.82 21.09 -7.90
N TYR A 107 -7.67 21.77 -7.91
CA TYR A 107 -6.43 21.21 -8.43
C TYR A 107 -5.93 20.05 -7.57
N ALA A 108 -5.30 19.03 -8.15
CA ALA A 108 -4.54 18.06 -7.38
C ALA A 108 -3.14 18.63 -7.13
N TYR A 109 -2.79 18.83 -5.86
CA TYR A 109 -1.49 19.38 -5.51
C TYR A 109 -0.37 18.37 -5.80
N HIS A 110 0.66 18.87 -6.49
CA HIS A 110 1.96 18.26 -6.72
C HIS A 110 3.04 19.36 -6.59
N PRO A 111 4.20 19.07 -5.98
CA PRO A 111 5.28 20.05 -5.80
C PRO A 111 5.86 20.56 -7.11
N ASP A 112 5.93 19.70 -8.13
CA ASP A 112 6.57 20.02 -9.41
C ASP A 112 5.62 20.66 -10.43
N PHE A 113 4.39 21.02 -10.03
CA PHE A 113 3.37 21.58 -10.94
C PHE A 113 3.21 23.10 -10.81
N VAL A 114 2.94 23.74 -11.94
CA VAL A 114 2.53 25.15 -12.02
C VAL A 114 1.02 25.19 -12.28
N TYR A 115 0.29 25.95 -11.47
CA TYR A 115 -1.18 26.03 -11.58
C TYR A 115 -1.58 27.30 -12.31
N GLU A 116 -2.28 27.15 -13.43
CA GLU A 116 -2.84 28.29 -14.14
C GLU A 116 -4.13 28.77 -13.44
N ILE A 117 -4.23 30.06 -13.14
CA ILE A 117 -5.40 30.67 -12.52
C ILE A 117 -5.89 31.83 -13.39
N HIS A 118 -7.19 31.78 -13.71
CA HIS A 118 -7.86 32.78 -14.53
C HIS A 118 -8.53 33.83 -13.65
N CYS A 119 -8.11 35.07 -13.80
CA CYS A 119 -8.68 36.23 -13.11
C CYS A 119 -9.37 37.17 -14.11
N GLN A 120 -10.25 38.05 -13.63
CA GLN A 120 -10.93 39.04 -14.48
C GLN A 120 -10.83 40.42 -13.84
N THR A 121 -10.72 41.45 -14.69
CA THR A 121 -10.76 42.83 -14.21
C THR A 121 -12.09 43.11 -13.51
N PHE A 122 -12.04 43.90 -12.42
CA PHE A 122 -13.18 44.20 -11.54
C PHE A 122 -13.78 42.99 -10.78
N HIS A 123 -13.13 41.82 -10.84
CA HIS A 123 -13.55 40.63 -10.11
C HIS A 123 -12.39 40.10 -9.26
N THR A 124 -12.70 39.65 -8.04
CA THR A 124 -11.71 39.10 -7.13
C THR A 124 -11.74 37.58 -7.20
N THR A 125 -10.57 36.97 -7.36
CA THR A 125 -10.35 35.52 -7.26
C THR A 125 -9.90 35.19 -5.84
N ASP A 126 -10.59 34.29 -5.15
CA ASP A 126 -10.22 33.79 -3.81
C ASP A 126 -9.44 32.48 -3.92
N ILE A 127 -8.19 32.48 -3.47
CA ILE A 127 -7.33 31.30 -3.38
C ILE A 127 -7.34 30.80 -1.94
N GLN A 128 -7.78 29.55 -1.76
CA GLN A 128 -7.93 28.91 -0.46
C GLN A 128 -6.90 27.80 -0.27
N LEU A 129 -6.08 27.93 0.78
CA LEU A 129 -5.11 26.91 1.16
C LEU A 129 -5.73 25.80 2.03
N GLU A 130 -4.94 24.76 2.35
CA GLU A 130 -5.39 23.71 3.27
C GLU A 130 -5.71 24.31 4.66
N PRO A 131 -6.82 23.92 5.32
CA PRO A 131 -7.02 24.23 6.73
C PRO A 131 -5.85 23.76 7.59
N GLY A 132 -5.34 24.66 8.43
CA GLY A 132 -4.20 24.41 9.31
C GLY A 132 -2.83 24.63 8.67
N GLU A 133 -2.78 25.01 7.39
CA GLU A 133 -1.56 25.43 6.70
C GLU A 133 -1.26 26.91 7.01
N ARG A 134 0.02 27.21 7.27
CA ARG A 134 0.48 28.54 7.66
C ARG A 134 1.41 29.09 6.59
N VAL A 135 1.15 30.32 6.19
CA VAL A 135 2.00 31.05 5.25
C VAL A 135 3.20 31.59 6.01
N LEU A 136 4.40 31.31 5.52
CA LEU A 136 5.64 31.70 6.20
C LEU A 136 6.04 33.14 5.89
N GLU A 137 5.79 33.57 4.66
CA GLU A 137 6.25 34.85 4.12
C GLU A 137 5.17 35.52 3.29
N VAL A 138 5.33 36.82 3.01
CA VAL A 138 4.41 37.52 2.11
C VAL A 138 4.52 36.89 0.71
N PRO A 139 3.40 36.53 0.05
CA PRO A 139 3.47 35.95 -1.29
C PRO A 139 4.23 36.84 -2.27
N TYR A 140 5.02 36.19 -3.12
CA TYR A 140 5.83 36.87 -4.12
C TYR A 140 5.07 36.93 -5.43
N ILE A 141 4.77 38.15 -5.89
CA ILE A 141 4.14 38.40 -7.18
C ILE A 141 5.12 39.16 -8.08
N SER A 142 5.21 38.78 -9.35
CA SER A 142 6.17 39.38 -10.28
C SER A 142 5.85 40.84 -10.62
N GLU A 143 4.57 41.17 -10.83
CA GLU A 143 4.13 42.49 -11.28
C GLU A 143 3.11 43.11 -10.30
N PRO A 144 3.53 43.54 -9.10
CA PRO A 144 2.63 44.05 -8.05
C PRO A 144 1.92 45.35 -8.42
N GLU A 145 2.40 46.09 -9.42
CA GLU A 145 1.82 47.38 -9.84
C GLU A 145 0.47 47.21 -10.56
N VAL A 146 0.27 46.07 -11.24
CA VAL A 146 -0.94 45.78 -12.02
C VAL A 146 -1.75 44.61 -11.46
N TRP A 147 -1.28 44.01 -10.36
CA TRP A 147 -1.93 42.93 -9.64
C TRP A 147 -2.09 43.30 -8.16
N GLN A 148 -3.34 43.41 -7.73
CA GLN A 148 -3.68 43.67 -6.34
C GLN A 148 -3.83 42.35 -5.60
N ILE A 149 -3.09 42.21 -4.50
CA ILE A 149 -3.15 41.05 -3.60
C ILE A 149 -3.66 41.48 -2.22
N GLY A 150 -4.67 40.77 -1.73
CA GLY A 150 -5.13 40.82 -0.35
C GLY A 150 -4.97 39.46 0.32
N ALA A 151 -4.91 39.45 1.65
CA ALA A 151 -4.87 38.22 2.43
C ALA A 151 -5.98 38.23 3.49
N GLY A 152 -6.48 37.03 3.82
CA GLY A 152 -7.50 36.83 4.84
C GLY A 152 -7.33 35.50 5.54
N VAL A 153 -7.99 35.35 6.68
CA VAL A 153 -8.01 34.11 7.46
C VAL A 153 -9.46 33.77 7.79
N SER A 154 -9.85 32.53 7.55
CA SER A 154 -11.13 31.98 8.00
C SER A 154 -10.89 30.80 8.95
N LEU A 155 -11.97 30.32 9.59
CA LEU A 155 -11.92 29.16 10.46
C LEU A 155 -12.80 28.05 9.86
N VAL A 156 -12.22 26.88 9.63
CA VAL A 156 -12.91 25.70 9.10
C VAL A 156 -12.57 24.53 10.00
N ASP A 157 -13.59 23.91 10.60
CA ASP A 157 -13.43 22.78 11.54
C ASP A 157 -12.44 23.04 12.68
N GLY A 158 -12.40 24.29 13.18
CA GLY A 158 -11.47 24.72 14.23
C GLY A 158 -10.03 24.99 13.76
N LEU A 159 -9.74 24.80 12.47
CA LEU A 159 -8.44 25.09 11.87
C LEU A 159 -8.49 26.42 11.09
N GLN A 160 -7.45 27.23 11.21
CA GLN A 160 -7.31 28.45 10.42
C GLN A 160 -7.04 28.09 8.95
N ARG A 161 -7.81 28.68 8.03
CA ARG A 161 -7.60 28.57 6.59
C ARG A 161 -7.16 29.92 6.05
N GLN A 162 -6.04 29.94 5.34
CA GLN A 162 -5.53 31.15 4.69
C GLN A 162 -6.19 31.37 3.34
N HIS A 163 -6.55 32.62 3.08
CA HIS A 163 -7.15 33.11 1.85
C HIS A 163 -6.25 34.15 1.20
N PHE A 164 -6.14 34.12 -0.12
CA PHE A 164 -5.53 35.18 -0.92
C PHE A 164 -6.51 35.70 -1.95
N PHE A 165 -6.72 37.00 -1.94
CA PHE A 165 -7.62 37.70 -2.84
C PHE A 165 -6.81 38.35 -3.94
N ILE A 166 -7.03 37.93 -5.19
CA ILE A 166 -6.29 38.44 -6.34
C ILE A 166 -7.23 39.20 -7.26
N LYS A 167 -6.80 40.40 -7.67
CA LYS A 167 -7.51 41.21 -8.66
C LYS A 167 -6.51 41.84 -9.65
N PRO A 168 -6.66 41.63 -10.96
CA PRO A 168 -5.88 42.32 -11.97
C PRO A 168 -6.49 43.71 -12.29
N ASP A 169 -5.65 44.68 -12.58
CA ASP A 169 -6.08 46.02 -12.99
C ASP A 169 -6.47 46.08 -14.49
N TYR A 170 -5.85 45.23 -15.32
CA TYR A 170 -6.13 45.13 -16.76
C TYR A 170 -6.34 43.67 -17.19
N SER A 171 -7.02 43.46 -18.32
CA SER A 171 -7.11 42.15 -18.96
C SER A 171 -5.88 41.87 -19.85
N LYS A 172 -5.67 40.61 -20.22
CA LYS A 172 -4.53 40.12 -21.03
C LYS A 172 -3.16 40.26 -20.36
N LEU A 173 -3.13 40.24 -19.03
CA LEU A 173 -1.90 40.17 -18.25
C LEU A 173 -1.55 38.71 -17.99
N ILE A 174 -0.25 38.41 -18.00
CA ILE A 174 0.32 37.14 -17.57
C ILE A 174 1.37 37.46 -16.51
N SER A 175 1.29 36.82 -15.35
CA SER A 175 2.19 37.06 -14.22
C SER A 175 2.35 35.79 -13.39
N ASN A 176 3.31 35.77 -12.48
CA ASN A 176 3.55 34.64 -11.60
C ASN A 176 3.33 35.03 -10.15
N LEU A 177 2.79 34.08 -9.38
CA LEU A 177 2.62 34.16 -7.94
C LEU A 177 3.22 32.93 -7.27
N ILE A 178 4.02 33.15 -6.24
CA ILE A 178 4.62 32.10 -5.41
C ILE A 178 4.16 32.27 -3.97
N ILE A 179 3.59 31.20 -3.41
CA ILE A 179 3.14 31.16 -2.01
C ILE A 179 3.95 30.08 -1.28
N VAL A 180 4.70 30.49 -0.25
CA VAL A 180 5.51 29.60 0.58
C VAL A 180 4.82 29.39 1.92
N THR A 181 4.59 28.13 2.29
CA THR A 181 3.91 27.74 3.52
C THR A 181 4.78 26.81 4.36
N ASP A 182 4.29 26.45 5.55
CA ASP A 182 4.89 25.46 6.43
C ASP A 182 4.88 24.04 5.87
N ARG A 183 4.06 23.77 4.83
CA ARG A 183 3.90 22.42 4.24
C ARG A 183 4.36 22.36 2.79
N ARG A 184 4.20 23.43 2.02
CA ARG A 184 4.20 23.40 0.55
C ARG A 184 4.70 24.72 -0.04
N VAL A 185 5.06 24.64 -1.31
CA VAL A 185 5.26 25.81 -2.18
C VAL A 185 4.26 25.69 -3.32
N TYR A 186 3.54 26.78 -3.58
CA TYR A 186 2.60 26.87 -4.68
C TYR A 186 3.19 27.76 -5.77
N HIS A 187 3.37 27.21 -6.96
CA HIS A 187 3.74 27.95 -8.16
C HIS A 187 2.49 28.20 -8.99
N ILE A 188 2.15 29.47 -9.20
CA ILE A 188 0.90 29.87 -9.83
C ILE A 188 1.22 30.78 -11.01
N GLU A 189 0.65 30.46 -12.17
CA GLU A 189 0.60 31.34 -13.33
C GLU A 189 -0.76 32.05 -13.34
N LEU A 190 -0.74 33.38 -13.21
CA LEU A 190 -1.91 34.22 -13.24
C LEU A 190 -2.16 34.73 -14.65
N LYS A 191 -3.37 34.53 -15.18
CA LYS A 191 -3.80 35.08 -16.46
C LYS A 191 -5.06 35.91 -16.27
N SER A 192 -5.06 37.15 -16.77
CA SER A 192 -6.24 38.01 -16.72
C SER A 192 -7.05 38.01 -18.01
N PHE A 193 -8.36 37.93 -17.88
CA PHE A 193 -9.33 37.90 -18.97
C PHE A 193 -10.37 39.02 -18.80
N THR A 194 -11.16 39.25 -19.85
CA THR A 194 -12.18 40.32 -19.86
C THR A 194 -13.56 39.80 -19.46
N ASP A 195 -13.83 38.52 -19.71
CA ASP A 195 -15.17 37.93 -19.77
C ASP A 195 -15.39 36.79 -18.76
N TYR A 196 -14.33 36.15 -18.26
CA TYR A 196 -14.44 35.06 -17.29
C TYR A 196 -13.31 35.06 -16.25
N TYR A 197 -13.58 34.43 -15.11
CA TYR A 197 -12.61 34.19 -14.04
C TYR A 197 -12.99 32.97 -13.21
N MET A 198 -12.07 32.56 -12.33
CA MET A 198 -12.27 31.52 -11.33
C MET A 198 -12.55 32.19 -9.97
N PRO A 199 -13.79 32.20 -9.46
CA PRO A 199 -14.10 32.91 -8.21
C PRO A 199 -13.41 32.31 -6.99
N ILE A 200 -13.27 30.99 -6.96
CA ILE A 200 -12.67 30.25 -5.85
C ILE A 200 -11.73 29.20 -6.42
N VAL A 201 -10.48 29.18 -5.93
CA VAL A 201 -9.45 28.20 -6.26
C VAL A 201 -9.05 27.46 -4.99
N ARG A 202 -8.93 26.14 -5.09
CA ARG A 202 -8.54 25.27 -3.98
C ARG A 202 -7.81 24.05 -4.52
N TRP A 203 -6.99 23.44 -3.66
CA TRP A 203 -6.30 22.19 -3.96
C TRP A 203 -6.87 21.00 -3.19
N THR A 204 -6.64 19.83 -3.74
CA THR A 204 -6.79 18.51 -3.13
C THR A 204 -5.41 17.92 -2.93
N TYR A 205 -5.22 17.17 -1.85
CA TYR A 205 -3.91 16.71 -1.40
C TYR A 205 -3.85 15.18 -1.39
N PRO A 206 -3.75 14.55 -2.58
CA PRO A 206 -3.84 13.08 -2.69
C PRO A 206 -2.67 12.37 -2.00
N LEU A 207 -1.46 12.94 -2.05
CA LEU A 207 -0.27 12.36 -1.41
C LEU A 207 -0.42 12.28 0.11
N ASP A 208 -1.09 13.25 0.73
CA ASP A 208 -1.31 13.24 2.17
C ASP A 208 -2.42 12.29 2.58
N ALA A 209 -3.41 12.07 1.71
CA ALA A 209 -4.40 11.02 1.93
C ALA A 209 -3.72 9.65 1.99
N LEU A 210 -2.84 9.33 1.02
CA LEU A 210 -2.09 8.07 1.00
C LEU A 210 -1.23 7.87 2.25
N LYS A 211 -0.50 8.91 2.68
CA LYS A 211 0.30 8.86 3.91
C LYS A 211 -0.55 8.61 5.15
N LYS A 212 -1.71 9.27 5.27
CA LYS A 212 -2.64 9.04 6.39
C LYS A 212 -3.17 7.61 6.40
N PHE A 213 -3.47 7.04 5.23
CA PHE A 213 -3.88 5.63 5.13
C PHE A 213 -2.75 4.69 5.59
N GLN A 214 -1.52 4.88 5.10
CA GLN A 214 -0.36 4.06 5.50
C GLN A 214 -0.09 4.11 7.01
N LEU A 215 -0.07 5.32 7.60
CA LEU A 215 0.11 5.49 9.05
C LEU A 215 -1.02 4.83 9.87
N THR A 216 -2.23 4.78 9.32
CA THR A 216 -3.38 4.13 9.98
C THR A 216 -3.21 2.61 9.98
N GLU A 217 -2.83 2.03 8.84
CA GLU A 217 -2.52 0.60 8.72
C GLU A 217 -1.37 0.19 9.63
N GLU A 218 -0.29 0.97 9.67
CA GLU A 218 0.84 0.74 10.58
C GLU A 218 0.37 0.76 12.04
N LYS A 219 -0.43 1.74 12.44
CA LYS A 219 -0.96 1.82 13.81
C LYS A 219 -1.91 0.67 14.16
N ILE A 220 -2.73 0.22 13.22
CA ILE A 220 -3.60 -0.96 13.39
C ILE A 220 -2.73 -2.21 13.55
N ASN A 221 -1.69 -2.36 12.74
CA ASN A 221 -0.77 -3.50 12.81
C ASN A 221 0.05 -3.50 14.11
N THR A 222 0.52 -2.35 14.61
CA THR A 222 1.20 -2.27 15.90
C THR A 222 0.25 -2.58 17.06
N LEU A 223 -0.99 -2.06 17.04
CA LEU A 223 -1.98 -2.40 18.07
C LEU A 223 -2.33 -3.90 18.04
N ASN A 224 -2.48 -4.49 16.86
CA ASN A 224 -2.71 -5.93 16.73
C ASN A 224 -1.50 -6.73 17.27
N SER A 225 -0.27 -6.29 17.02
CA SER A 225 0.94 -6.93 17.56
C SER A 225 1.11 -6.74 19.07
N GLU A 226 0.66 -5.63 19.65
CA GLU A 226 0.71 -5.37 21.10
C GLU A 226 -0.37 -6.14 21.87
N PHE A 227 -1.56 -6.33 21.27
CA PHE A 227 -2.62 -7.17 21.84
C PHE A 227 -2.40 -8.67 21.61
N THR A 228 -1.56 -9.04 20.63
CA THR A 228 -1.10 -10.41 20.42
C THR A 228 0.34 -10.57 20.90
N GLY A 229 0.55 -10.43 22.22
CA GLY A 229 1.74 -11.01 22.87
C GLY A 229 1.86 -12.54 22.68
N VAL A 230 0.85 -13.14 22.06
CA VAL A 230 0.71 -14.52 21.67
C VAL A 230 1.19 -14.68 20.23
N ASN A 231 2.33 -15.35 20.05
CA ASN A 231 2.77 -15.74 18.73
C ASN A 231 1.89 -16.93 18.25
N PRO A 232 1.19 -16.81 17.11
CA PRO A 232 0.24 -17.81 16.63
C PRO A 232 0.89 -19.17 16.30
N GLU A 233 2.21 -19.23 16.14
CA GLU A 233 2.95 -20.47 15.88
C GLU A 233 3.08 -21.37 17.12
N TYR A 234 2.94 -20.81 18.33
CA TYR A 234 3.03 -21.55 19.60
C TYR A 234 1.67 -21.81 20.25
N LEU A 235 0.58 -21.51 19.54
CA LEU A 235 -0.77 -21.64 20.08
C LEU A 235 -1.23 -23.10 20.01
N SER A 236 -1.39 -23.72 21.17
CA SER A 236 -1.91 -25.09 21.30
C SER A 236 -3.41 -25.08 21.58
N PHE A 237 -4.15 -25.84 20.77
CA PHE A 237 -5.61 -25.99 20.88
C PHE A 237 -6.03 -27.40 21.32
N ASP A 238 -5.06 -28.24 21.69
CA ASP A 238 -5.27 -29.67 21.94
C ASP A 238 -5.87 -29.95 23.33
N TYR A 239 -6.95 -29.24 23.66
CA TYR A 239 -7.65 -29.34 24.93
C TYR A 239 -8.98 -30.07 24.76
N LYS A 240 -9.18 -31.12 25.58
CA LYS A 240 -10.45 -31.83 25.68
C LYS A 240 -11.19 -31.42 26.94
N MET A 241 -12.39 -30.89 26.79
CA MET A 241 -13.27 -30.53 27.91
C MET A 241 -14.17 -31.71 28.26
N ASN A 242 -13.88 -32.39 29.37
CA ASN A 242 -14.71 -33.50 29.84
C ASN A 242 -15.80 -32.97 30.80
N TYR A 243 -17.05 -33.35 30.54
CA TYR A 243 -18.18 -33.07 31.42
C TYR A 243 -19.19 -34.22 31.39
N PRO A 244 -20.07 -34.35 32.41
CA PRO A 244 -21.06 -35.41 32.46
C PRO A 244 -22.07 -35.29 31.30
N VAL A 245 -22.31 -36.39 30.59
CA VAL A 245 -23.18 -36.45 29.39
C VAL A 245 -24.56 -35.85 29.63
N PHE A 246 -25.11 -36.03 30.83
CA PHE A 246 -26.46 -35.59 31.18
C PHE A 246 -26.54 -34.21 31.85
N LYS A 247 -25.40 -33.53 32.08
CA LYS A 247 -25.38 -32.22 32.76
C LYS A 247 -24.18 -31.38 32.32
N LYS A 248 -24.31 -30.70 31.17
CA LYS A 248 -23.34 -29.70 30.73
C LYS A 248 -23.39 -28.46 31.64
N PRO A 249 -22.28 -28.05 32.27
CA PRO A 249 -22.24 -26.83 33.06
C PRO A 249 -22.46 -25.59 32.19
N SER A 250 -23.21 -24.61 32.68
CA SER A 250 -23.45 -23.34 31.96
C SER A 250 -22.21 -22.46 31.84
N TRP A 251 -21.21 -22.69 32.70
CA TRP A 251 -19.96 -21.92 32.76
C TRP A 251 -18.83 -22.55 31.94
N LEU A 252 -19.10 -23.59 31.14
CA LEU A 252 -18.07 -24.23 30.33
C LEU A 252 -17.49 -23.22 29.32
N PRO A 253 -16.16 -23.02 29.25
CA PRO A 253 -15.55 -22.12 28.29
C PRO A 253 -15.84 -22.56 26.86
N LYS A 254 -15.95 -21.58 25.96
CA LYS A 254 -16.21 -21.85 24.53
C LYS A 254 -14.97 -22.39 23.81
N GLN A 255 -13.80 -21.93 24.22
CA GLN A 255 -12.51 -22.28 23.65
C GLN A 255 -11.45 -22.15 24.75
N VAL A 256 -10.48 -23.05 24.73
CA VAL A 256 -9.29 -23.02 25.59
C VAL A 256 -8.10 -23.23 24.66
N TYR A 257 -7.07 -22.42 24.85
CA TYR A 257 -5.81 -22.52 24.14
C TYR A 257 -4.70 -22.04 25.07
N ASP A 258 -3.46 -22.42 24.79
CA ASP A 258 -2.31 -21.90 25.53
C ASP A 258 -1.17 -21.56 24.58
N ASP A 259 -0.30 -20.65 25.01
CA ASP A 259 0.92 -20.24 24.29
C ASP A 259 2.21 -20.76 24.97
N GLY A 260 2.08 -21.78 25.84
CA GLY A 260 3.14 -22.32 26.68
C GLY A 260 3.52 -21.47 27.90
N ARG A 261 2.97 -20.25 28.04
CA ARG A 261 3.18 -19.37 29.22
C ARG A 261 1.87 -19.03 29.93
N ASN A 262 0.79 -18.83 29.17
CA ASN A 262 -0.54 -18.47 29.62
C ASN A 262 -1.59 -19.37 28.96
N THR A 263 -2.70 -19.61 29.66
CA THR A 263 -3.86 -20.41 29.22
C THR A 263 -5.14 -19.59 29.36
#